data_AF-A0A7M3WVJ4-F1
#
_entry.id   AF-A0A7M3WVJ4-F1
#
_cell.length_a   1.000
_cell.length_b   1.000
_cell.length_c   1.000
_cell.angle_alpha   90.00
_cell.angle_beta   90.00
_cell.angle_gamma   90.00
#
_symmetry.space_group_name_H-M   'P 1'
#
loop_
_entity.id
_entity.type
_entity.pdbx_description
1 polymer ?
#
loop_
_entity_poly.entity_id
_entity_poly.type
_entity_poly.pdbx_seq_one_letter_code
_entity_poly.pdbx_strand_id
1 'polypeptide(L)'
;MGLPPAKGLLIDLDPQGNCATSFGIEKKRVKKTAYDLLTNDLGEELPLMDEYLIGPEDLTASMRNAWMLRNEKGRPPATLTTENLWLLPSDIHLSGAEIELSHKIGRETRLKEALAPIIDHFDYIVIDTPPSLGLLSINALSAANWVMVPVQAEYYSLEGFSM
;
A
#
# COMPACT_ATOMS: atom_id res chain seq x y z
N MET A 1 -5.61 -8.01 -27.67
CA MET A 1 -4.75 -6.83 -27.42
C MET A 1 -4.74 -6.64 -25.91
N GLY A 2 -3.70 -7.13 -25.24
CA GLY A 2 -3.58 -7.02 -23.78
C GLY A 2 -2.95 -5.68 -23.40
N LEU A 3 -3.19 -5.24 -22.16
CA LEU A 3 -2.38 -4.16 -21.58
C LEU A 3 -0.91 -4.63 -21.57
N PRO A 4 0.06 -3.77 -21.91
CA PRO A 4 1.47 -4.11 -21.78
C PRO A 4 1.79 -4.44 -20.31
N PRO A 5 2.73 -5.36 -20.04
CA PRO A 5 3.23 -5.57 -18.68
C PRO A 5 3.74 -4.26 -18.10
N ALA A 6 3.37 -3.98 -16.85
CA ALA A 6 3.78 -2.78 -16.13
C ALA A 6 4.26 -3.17 -14.73
N LYS A 7 5.27 -2.46 -14.23
CA LYS A 7 5.71 -2.56 -12.84
C LYS A 7 4.82 -1.71 -11.96
N GLY A 8 4.05 -2.37 -11.10
CA GLY A 8 3.14 -1.74 -10.16
C GLY A 8 3.70 -1.75 -8.74
N LEU A 9 3.56 -0.63 -8.04
CA LEU A 9 3.68 -0.56 -6.58
C LEU A 9 2.30 -0.30 -5.99
N LEU A 10 1.88 -1.15 -5.07
CA LEU A 10 0.70 -0.95 -4.25
C LEU A 10 1.14 -0.45 -2.86
N ILE A 11 0.54 0.62 -2.37
CA ILE A 11 0.83 1.20 -1.07
C ILE A 11 -0.43 1.13 -0.24
N ASP A 12 -0.36 0.45 0.90
CA ASP A 12 -1.45 0.39 1.88
C ASP A 12 -1.23 1.47 2.93
N LEU A 13 -2.18 2.40 3.06
CA LEU A 13 -2.21 3.42 4.13
C LEU A 13 -3.43 3.25 5.06
N ASP A 14 -4.20 2.16 4.92
CA ASP A 14 -5.28 1.85 5.86
C ASP A 14 -4.70 1.07 7.05
N PRO A 15 -4.79 1.56 8.30
CA PRO A 15 -4.33 0.82 9.48
C PRO A 15 -4.91 -0.60 9.64
N GLN A 16 -6.04 -0.91 8.98
CA GLN A 16 -6.58 -2.27 8.97
C GLN A 16 -5.67 -3.26 8.22
N GLY A 17 -4.93 -2.80 7.20
CA GLY A 17 -4.00 -3.62 6.43
C GLY A 17 -4.67 -4.64 5.51
N ASN A 18 -5.87 -4.32 5.03
CA ASN A 18 -6.69 -5.25 4.24
C ASN A 18 -6.03 -5.61 2.90
N CYS A 19 -5.29 -4.68 2.30
CA CYS A 19 -4.59 -4.93 1.06
C CYS A 19 -3.55 -6.06 1.24
N ALA A 20 -2.65 -5.96 2.24
CA ALA A 20 -1.66 -7.00 2.50
C ALA A 20 -2.28 -8.38 2.83
N THR A 21 -3.36 -8.38 3.63
CA THR A 21 -4.05 -9.64 3.97
C THR A 21 -4.69 -10.32 2.75
N SER A 22 -5.08 -9.56 1.73
CA SER A 22 -5.66 -10.09 0.49
C SER A 22 -4.63 -10.91 -0.32
N PHE A 23 -3.34 -10.60 -0.18
CA PHE A 23 -2.23 -11.38 -0.74
C PHE A 23 -1.77 -12.52 0.18
N GLY A 24 -2.44 -12.74 1.32
CA GLY A 24 -2.07 -13.78 2.27
C GLY A 24 -0.83 -13.47 3.10
N ILE A 25 -0.43 -12.19 3.18
CA ILE A 25 0.74 -11.78 3.96
C ILE A 25 0.39 -11.80 5.45
N GLU A 26 1.23 -12.47 6.23
CA GLU A 26 1.16 -12.44 7.69
C GLU A 26 1.94 -11.25 8.24
N LYS A 27 1.32 -10.49 9.16
CA LYS A 27 1.92 -9.31 9.79
C LYS A 27 3.31 -9.57 10.41
N LYS A 28 3.57 -10.80 10.87
CA LYS A 28 4.87 -11.20 11.48
C LYS A 28 6.04 -11.28 10.48
N ARG A 29 5.76 -11.34 9.17
CA ARG A 29 6.78 -11.42 8.11
C ARG A 29 7.15 -10.06 7.54
N VAL A 30 6.45 -9.01 7.96
CA VAL A 30 6.70 -7.64 7.51
C VAL A 30 7.82 -7.04 8.35
N LYS A 31 8.89 -6.59 7.70
CA LYS A 31 10.04 -5.97 8.38
C LYS A 31 9.74 -4.53 8.76
N LYS A 32 9.34 -3.74 7.77
CA LYS A 32 8.92 -2.33 7.89
C LYS A 32 7.66 -2.10 7.08
N THR A 33 6.90 -1.11 7.48
CA THR A 33 5.57 -0.78 6.95
C THR A 33 5.50 0.68 6.50
N ALA A 34 4.35 1.08 5.97
CA ALA A 34 4.01 2.48 5.74
C ALA A 34 4.12 3.34 7.01
N TYR A 35 3.90 2.76 8.21
CA TYR A 35 4.10 3.49 9.47
C TYR A 35 5.56 3.94 9.60
N ASP A 36 6.50 3.01 9.50
CA ASP A 36 7.94 3.28 9.64
C ASP A 36 8.45 4.23 8.55
N LEU A 37 7.84 4.18 7.36
CA LEU A 37 8.18 5.07 6.26
C LEU A 37 7.71 6.50 6.50
N LEU A 38 6.54 6.67 7.12
CA LEU A 38 5.98 7.99 7.36
C LEU A 38 6.56 8.66 8.60
N THR A 39 6.98 7.89 9.60
CA THR A 39 7.45 8.44 10.89
C THR A 39 8.97 8.67 10.97
N ASN A 40 9.75 8.19 10.00
CA ASN A 40 11.19 8.43 9.92
C ASN A 40 11.58 9.92 9.90
N ASP A 41 12.87 10.23 9.86
CA ASP A 41 13.34 11.59 9.60
C ASP A 41 13.61 11.78 8.10
N LEU A 42 13.20 12.95 7.57
CA LEU A 42 13.40 13.25 6.15
C LEU A 42 14.88 13.39 5.83
N GLY A 43 15.28 12.88 4.66
CA GLY A 43 16.66 12.95 4.18
C GLY A 43 17.54 11.78 4.61
N GLU A 44 17.02 10.84 5.41
CA GLU A 44 17.67 9.56 5.60
C GLU A 44 17.65 8.74 4.30
N GLU A 45 18.78 8.13 3.96
CA GLU A 45 18.85 7.17 2.88
C GLU A 45 18.24 5.85 3.36
N LEU A 46 17.09 5.49 2.79
CA LEU A 46 16.34 4.31 3.20
C LEU A 46 16.43 3.23 2.11
N PRO A 47 16.74 1.98 2.46
CA PRO A 47 16.71 0.85 1.53
C PRO A 47 15.26 0.44 1.24
N LEU A 48 14.48 1.31 0.59
CA LEU A 48 13.03 1.16 0.40
C LEU A 48 12.68 -0.15 -0.30
N MET A 49 13.38 -0.47 -1.39
CA MET A 49 13.12 -1.67 -2.19
C MET A 49 13.32 -2.96 -1.39
N ASP A 50 14.27 -3.00 -0.44
CA ASP A 50 14.72 -4.23 0.22
C ASP A 50 14.12 -4.42 1.63
N GLU A 51 13.80 -3.32 2.32
CA GLU A 51 13.31 -3.36 3.70
C GLU A 51 11.83 -3.01 3.84
N TYR A 52 11.28 -2.18 2.96
CA TYR A 52 9.90 -1.69 3.08
C TYR A 52 8.95 -2.37 2.10
N LEU A 53 9.44 -2.76 0.92
CA LEU A 53 8.61 -3.37 -0.12
C LEU A 53 8.64 -4.90 -0.05
N ILE A 54 7.48 -5.50 -0.17
CA ILE A 54 7.33 -6.94 -0.41
C ILE A 54 7.33 -7.16 -1.92
N GLY A 55 8.30 -7.93 -2.40
CA GLY A 55 8.49 -8.17 -3.82
C GLY A 55 7.57 -9.25 -4.42
N PRO A 56 7.61 -9.42 -5.75
CA PRO A 56 6.75 -10.35 -6.48
C PRO A 56 6.93 -11.82 -6.06
N GLU A 57 8.15 -12.22 -5.70
CA GLU A 57 8.47 -13.58 -5.24
C GLU A 57 7.80 -13.88 -3.88
N ASP A 58 7.95 -12.97 -2.92
CA ASP A 58 7.37 -13.09 -1.58
C ASP A 58 5.84 -13.00 -1.59
N LEU A 59 5.28 -12.14 -2.45
CA LEU A 59 3.84 -12.07 -2.70
C LEU A 59 3.33 -13.39 -3.28
N THR A 60 3.99 -13.92 -4.31
CA THR A 60 3.63 -15.22 -4.91
C THR A 60 3.67 -16.34 -3.88
N ALA A 61 4.74 -16.40 -3.08
CA ALA A 61 4.87 -17.39 -2.02
C ALA A 61 3.76 -17.26 -0.98
N SER A 62 3.45 -16.04 -0.54
CA SER A 62 2.39 -15.77 0.44
C SER A 62 1.01 -16.17 -0.10
N MET A 63 0.68 -15.79 -1.34
CA MET A 63 -0.58 -16.17 -1.98
C MET A 63 -0.74 -17.69 -2.10
N ARG A 64 0.33 -18.40 -2.50
CA ARG A 64 0.33 -19.86 -2.62
C ARG A 64 0.19 -20.54 -1.25
N ASN A 65 0.87 -20.03 -0.23
CA ASN A 65 0.73 -20.53 1.14
C ASN A 65 -0.69 -20.33 1.68
N ALA A 66 -1.26 -19.14 1.48
CA ALA A 66 -2.65 -18.84 1.86
C ALA A 66 -3.66 -19.72 1.12
N TRP A 67 -3.42 -20.02 -0.17
CA TRP A 67 -4.23 -20.96 -0.92
C TRP A 67 -4.19 -22.35 -0.29
N MET A 68 -3.01 -22.86 0.08
CA MET A 68 -2.88 -24.19 0.70
C MET A 68 -3.57 -24.27 2.07
N LEU A 69 -3.54 -23.18 2.85
CA LEU A 69 -4.22 -23.12 4.15
C LEU A 69 -5.76 -23.15 4.01
N ARG A 70 -6.29 -22.59 2.92
CA ARG A 70 -7.75 -22.52 2.68
C ARG A 70 -8.31 -23.70 1.91
N ASN A 71 -7.46 -24.50 1.25
CA ASN A 71 -7.89 -25.62 0.39
C ASN A 71 -7.35 -26.94 0.96
N GLU A 72 -8.26 -27.81 1.41
CA GLU A 72 -7.90 -29.08 2.06
C GLU A 72 -7.22 -30.09 1.11
N LYS A 73 -7.43 -29.97 -0.20
CA LYS A 73 -6.88 -30.88 -1.22
C LYS A 73 -6.47 -30.12 -2.48
N GLY A 74 -5.27 -30.42 -2.97
CA GLY A 74 -4.75 -29.94 -4.24
C GLY A 74 -3.46 -29.15 -4.11
N ARG A 75 -2.87 -28.78 -5.24
CA ARG A 75 -1.73 -27.86 -5.32
C ARG A 75 -2.24 -26.50 -5.81
N PRO A 76 -1.65 -25.37 -5.37
CA PRO A 76 -2.03 -24.07 -5.89
C PRO A 76 -1.86 -24.04 -7.42
N PRO A 77 -2.76 -23.37 -8.16
CA PRO A 77 -2.62 -23.22 -9.60
C PRO A 77 -1.26 -22.65 -9.99
N ALA A 78 -0.65 -23.16 -11.06
CA ALA A 78 0.63 -22.64 -11.55
C ALA A 78 0.55 -21.14 -11.92
N THR A 79 -0.65 -20.69 -12.32
CA THR A 79 -0.98 -19.30 -12.67
C THR A 79 -1.16 -18.38 -11.46
N LEU A 80 -1.13 -18.89 -10.23
CA LEU A 80 -1.17 -18.08 -9.02
C LEU A 80 0.23 -17.51 -8.74
N THR A 81 0.57 -16.45 -9.47
CA THR A 81 1.87 -15.75 -9.39
C THR A 81 1.68 -14.26 -9.58
N THR A 82 2.64 -13.50 -9.06
CA THR A 82 2.83 -12.07 -9.30
C THR A 82 4.26 -11.87 -9.79
N GLU A 83 4.42 -11.22 -10.95
CA GLU A 83 5.76 -11.01 -11.56
C GLU A 83 6.24 -9.56 -11.44
N ASN A 84 5.33 -8.59 -11.55
CA ASN A 84 5.66 -7.17 -11.65
C ASN A 84 4.91 -6.32 -10.61
N LEU A 85 4.65 -6.88 -9.42
CA LEU A 85 3.93 -6.20 -8.36
C LEU A 85 4.78 -6.15 -7.09
N TRP A 86 4.86 -4.97 -6.50
CA TRP A 86 5.42 -4.73 -5.17
C TRP A 86 4.33 -4.18 -4.25
N LEU A 87 4.48 -4.42 -2.96
CA LEU A 87 3.56 -3.95 -1.94
C LEU A 87 4.33 -3.27 -0.80
N LEU A 88 3.96 -2.04 -0.46
CA LEU A 88 4.25 -1.41 0.82
C LEU A 88 3.08 -1.71 1.77
N PRO A 89 3.24 -2.61 2.76
CA PRO A 89 2.16 -2.97 3.66
C PRO A 89 1.95 -1.91 4.76
N SER A 90 0.76 -1.90 5.35
CA SER A 90 0.45 -1.16 6.58
C SER A 90 0.26 -2.10 7.77
N ASP A 91 0.19 -1.51 8.95
CA ASP A 91 -0.23 -2.19 10.17
C ASP A 91 -1.05 -1.27 11.09
N ILE A 92 -1.43 -1.81 12.25
CA ILE A 92 -2.26 -1.09 13.22
C ILE A 92 -1.57 0.14 13.82
N HIS A 93 -0.23 0.20 13.83
CA HIS A 93 0.51 1.35 14.36
C HIS A 93 0.29 2.60 13.52
N LEU A 94 -0.09 2.44 12.25
CA LEU A 94 -0.47 3.54 11.37
C LEU A 94 -1.63 4.39 11.93
N SER A 95 -2.49 3.84 12.80
CA SER A 95 -3.51 4.61 13.52
C SER A 95 -2.92 5.66 14.47
N GLY A 96 -1.74 5.40 15.03
CA GLY A 96 -0.98 6.34 15.86
C GLY A 96 -0.11 7.30 15.05
N ALA A 97 0.15 6.99 13.77
CA ALA A 97 1.01 7.81 12.91
C ALA A 97 0.48 9.24 12.77
N GLU A 98 -0.85 9.45 12.74
CA GLU A 98 -1.40 10.80 12.58
C GLU A 98 -0.99 11.75 13.72
N ILE A 99 -0.92 11.24 14.95
CA ILE A 99 -0.50 12.02 16.11
C ILE A 99 0.99 12.37 15.98
N GLU A 100 1.83 11.39 15.64
CA GLU A 100 3.27 11.61 15.48
C GLU A 100 3.59 12.55 14.32
N LEU A 101 2.95 12.34 13.17
CA LEU A 101 3.03 13.18 11.98
C LEU A 101 2.61 14.62 12.28
N SER A 102 1.63 14.84 13.17
CA SER A 102 1.16 16.19 13.48
C SER A 102 2.27 17.13 14.01
N HIS A 103 3.33 16.56 14.58
CA HIS A 103 4.50 17.26 15.12
C HIS A 103 5.69 17.34 14.14
N LYS A 104 5.63 16.66 12.99
CA LYS A 104 6.70 16.62 11.99
C LYS A 104 6.56 17.80 11.01
N ILE A 105 7.70 18.32 10.54
CA ILE A 105 7.74 19.32 9.45
C ILE A 105 7.43 18.59 8.13
N GLY A 106 6.68 19.24 7.23
CA GLY A 106 6.29 18.64 5.94
C GLY A 106 5.34 17.45 6.10
N ARG A 107 4.59 17.38 7.21
CA ARG A 107 3.71 16.25 7.55
C ARG A 107 2.69 15.89 6.48
N GLU A 108 2.31 16.83 5.62
CA GLU A 108 1.38 16.64 4.50
C GLU A 108 2.04 16.04 3.24
N THR A 109 3.37 16.08 3.12
CA THR A 109 4.14 15.71 1.92
C THR A 109 5.09 14.52 2.14
N ARG A 110 5.10 13.91 3.32
CA ARG A 110 6.08 12.89 3.70
C ARG A 110 6.06 11.66 2.79
N LEU A 111 4.89 11.16 2.42
CA LEU A 111 4.81 10.02 1.50
C LEU A 111 5.47 10.35 0.15
N LYS A 112 5.19 11.53 -0.38
CA LYS A 112 5.75 12.00 -1.65
C LYS A 112 7.27 12.09 -1.59
N GLU A 113 7.79 12.67 -0.52
CA GLU A 113 9.23 12.82 -0.31
C GLU A 113 9.92 11.47 -0.10
N ALA A 114 9.30 10.58 0.67
CA ALA A 114 9.80 9.24 0.93
C ALA A 114 9.82 8.37 -0.33
N LEU A 115 8.86 8.52 -1.26
CA LEU A 115 8.82 7.77 -2.51
C LEU A 115 9.72 8.34 -3.61
N ALA A 116 10.16 9.60 -3.51
CA ALA A 116 10.95 10.28 -4.53
C ALA A 116 12.18 9.48 -5.02
N PRO A 117 12.93 8.74 -4.17
CA PRO A 117 14.08 7.96 -4.62
C PRO A 117 13.74 6.74 -5.49
N ILE A 118 12.50 6.23 -5.44
CA ILE A 118 12.09 5.00 -6.12
C ILE A 118 10.96 5.21 -7.13
N ILE A 119 10.47 6.44 -7.29
CA ILE A 119 9.29 6.72 -8.12
C ILE A 119 9.50 6.28 -9.58
N ASP A 120 10.71 6.46 -10.11
CA ASP A 120 11.08 6.09 -11.48
C ASP A 120 11.29 4.57 -11.68
N HIS A 121 11.20 3.76 -10.62
CA HIS A 121 11.30 2.30 -10.72
C HIS A 121 9.96 1.63 -11.09
N PHE A 122 8.86 2.36 -11.00
CA PHE A 122 7.50 1.85 -11.20
C PHE A 122 6.79 2.61 -12.31
N ASP A 123 6.07 1.88 -13.16
CA ASP A 123 5.22 2.48 -14.18
C ASP A 123 3.94 3.06 -13.55
N TYR A 124 3.43 2.41 -12.50
CA TYR A 124 2.25 2.84 -11.76
C TYR A 124 2.43 2.63 -10.26
N ILE A 125 1.98 3.61 -9.48
CA ILE A 125 1.85 3.51 -8.03
C ILE A 125 0.37 3.69 -7.68
N VAL A 126 -0.20 2.73 -6.96
CA VAL A 126 -1.57 2.77 -6.46
C VAL A 126 -1.52 2.90 -4.95
N ILE A 127 -2.23 3.88 -4.39
CA ILE A 127 -2.27 4.14 -2.96
C ILE A 127 -3.68 3.83 -2.45
N ASP A 128 -3.79 2.84 -1.57
CA ASP A 128 -5.01 2.49 -0.85
C ASP A 128 -5.10 3.35 0.42
N THR A 129 -6.14 4.19 0.49
CA THR A 129 -6.29 5.20 1.56
C THR A 129 -7.27 4.73 2.64
N PRO A 130 -7.09 5.15 3.91
CA PRO A 130 -8.08 4.87 4.94
C PRO A 130 -9.40 5.61 4.67
N PRO A 131 -10.53 5.18 5.24
CA PRO A 131 -11.84 5.83 5.11
C PRO A 131 -11.94 7.10 5.98
N SER A 132 -10.98 8.02 5.85
CA SER A 132 -10.92 9.29 6.57
C SER A 132 -10.31 10.38 5.68
N LEU A 133 -10.40 11.65 6.11
CA LEU A 133 -9.71 12.79 5.50
C LEU A 133 -8.55 13.30 6.38
N GLY A 134 -7.94 12.39 7.14
CA GLY A 134 -6.82 12.69 8.05
C GLY A 134 -5.48 12.85 7.33
N LEU A 135 -4.39 12.90 8.10
CA LEU A 135 -3.05 13.14 7.57
C LEU A 135 -2.58 12.03 6.61
N LEU A 136 -3.03 10.79 6.81
CA LEU A 136 -2.71 9.68 5.90
C LEU A 136 -3.29 9.91 4.51
N SER A 137 -4.58 10.28 4.43
CA SER A 137 -5.25 10.61 3.18
C SER A 137 -4.67 11.88 2.52
N ILE A 138 -4.29 12.88 3.32
CA ILE A 138 -3.60 14.08 2.80
C ILE A 138 -2.26 13.70 2.18
N ASN A 139 -1.47 12.83 2.82
CA ASN A 139 -0.21 12.34 2.25
C ASN A 139 -0.42 11.60 0.93
N ALA A 140 -1.44 10.74 0.85
CA ALA A 140 -1.80 10.05 -0.38
C ALA A 140 -2.14 11.04 -1.50
N LEU A 141 -3.01 12.01 -1.23
CA LEU A 141 -3.42 13.03 -2.20
C LEU A 141 -2.24 13.91 -2.65
N SER A 142 -1.33 14.23 -1.73
CA SER A 142 -0.14 15.03 -2.00
C SER A 142 0.87 14.31 -2.90
N ALA A 143 0.96 12.98 -2.76
CA ALA A 143 1.82 12.12 -3.58
C ALA A 143 1.20 11.76 -4.94
N ALA A 144 -0.13 11.78 -5.06
CA ALA A 144 -0.85 11.32 -6.24
C ALA A 144 -0.80 12.30 -7.43
N ASN A 145 -0.66 11.76 -8.64
CA ASN A 145 -0.88 12.51 -9.88
C ASN A 145 -2.35 12.50 -10.33
N TRP A 146 -3.08 11.45 -9.98
CA TRP A 146 -4.48 11.23 -10.33
C TRP A 146 -5.21 10.67 -9.12
N VAL A 147 -6.48 11.05 -8.95
CA VAL A 147 -7.32 10.56 -7.85
C VAL A 147 -8.51 9.81 -8.45
N MET A 148 -8.68 8.55 -8.03
CA MET A 148 -9.86 7.74 -8.33
C MET A 148 -10.76 7.73 -7.09
N VAL A 149 -12.01 8.16 -7.25
CA VAL A 149 -13.00 8.14 -6.16
C VAL A 149 -14.00 7.02 -6.46
N PRO A 150 -13.87 5.84 -5.85
CA PRO A 150 -14.85 4.77 -6.03
C PRO A 150 -16.17 5.17 -5.36
N VAL A 151 -17.27 5.10 -6.11
CA VAL A 151 -18.62 5.42 -5.62
C VAL A 151 -19.48 4.18 -5.73
N GLN A 152 -20.05 3.74 -4.60
CA GLN A 152 -21.08 2.70 -4.59
C GLN A 152 -22.35 3.27 -5.23
N ALA A 153 -23.02 2.51 -6.10
CA ALA A 153 -24.20 2.98 -6.83
C ALA A 153 -25.48 2.94 -5.97
N GLU A 154 -25.44 3.55 -4.80
CA GLU A 154 -26.54 3.62 -3.83
C GLU A 154 -26.91 5.07 -3.48
N TYR A 155 -28.13 5.27 -2.99
CA TYR A 155 -28.70 6.60 -2.76
C TYR A 155 -27.83 7.48 -1.83
N TYR A 156 -27.29 6.90 -0.75
CA TYR A 156 -26.43 7.63 0.21
C TYR A 156 -25.03 7.94 -0.31
N SER A 157 -24.57 7.25 -1.35
CA SER A 157 -23.24 7.46 -1.93
C SER A 157 -23.14 8.75 -2.74
N LEU A 158 -24.27 9.38 -3.08
CA LEU A 158 -24.33 10.66 -3.80
C LEU A 158 -24.41 11.87 -2.85
N GLU A 159 -24.77 11.70 -1.57
CA GLU A 159 -24.88 12.84 -0.63
C GLU A 159 -23.53 13.56 -0.46
N GLY A 160 -22.41 12.83 -0.43
CA GLY A 160 -21.05 13.38 -0.35
C GLY A 160 -20.58 14.15 -1.60
N PHE A 161 -21.31 14.06 -2.72
CA PHE A 161 -21.05 14.82 -3.95
C PHE A 161 -22.05 15.97 -4.17
N SER A 162 -23.10 16.05 -3.36
CA SER A 162 -24.20 17.01 -3.54
C SER A 162 -23.99 18.35 -2.81
N MET A 163 -22.84 18.51 -2.15
CA MET A 163 -22.49 19.70 -1.37
C MET A 163 -21.42 20.54 -2.06
#